data_AF-A0A938LX47-F1
#
_entry.id   AF-A0A938LX47-F1
#
_cell.length_a   1.000
_cell.length_b   1.000
_cell.length_c   1.000
_cell.angle_alpha   90.00
_cell.angle_beta   90.00
_cell.angle_gamma   90.00
#
_symmetry.space_group_name_H-M   'P 1'
#
loop_
_entity.id
_entity.type
_entity.pdbx_description
1 polymer ?
#
loop_
_entity_poly.entity_id
_entity_poly.type
_entity_poly.pdbx_seq_one_letter_code
_entity_poly.pdbx_strand_id
1 'polypeptide(L)'
;MDWDLPGLQAAVHVDGTLNDASDVDRGWTVELAFPWEGLRTLAQGRPLPPKDGDLWRMDFSRFEALPANGRLIDPSVGWSFNKHGVYDSHIPECFTHVQFSTDEVQVP
;
A
#
# COMPACT_ATOMS: atom_id res chain seq x y z
N MET A 1 -1.33 11.91 -15.22
CA MET A 1 -0.33 10.91 -14.80
C MET A 1 -0.72 9.63 -15.48
N ASP A 2 0.10 9.14 -16.42
CA ASP A 2 -0.15 7.92 -17.17
C ASP A 2 1.10 7.03 -17.05
N TRP A 3 1.41 6.69 -15.80
CA TRP A 3 2.52 5.81 -15.48
C TRP A 3 1.98 4.67 -14.64
N ASP A 4 2.14 3.46 -15.16
CA ASP A 4 1.96 2.21 -14.45
C ASP A 4 3.34 1.63 -14.14
N LEU A 5 3.46 0.90 -13.02
CA LEU A 5 4.69 0.21 -12.66
C LEU A 5 4.91 -0.99 -13.60
N PRO A 6 5.92 -0.97 -14.49
CA PRO A 6 6.09 -2.03 -15.49
C PRO A 6 6.32 -3.39 -14.84
N GLY A 7 5.52 -4.37 -15.23
CA GLY A 7 5.61 -5.75 -14.74
C GLY A 7 5.01 -5.98 -13.35
N LEU A 8 4.35 -4.99 -12.74
CA LEU A 8 3.60 -5.18 -11.50
C LEU A 8 2.67 -6.40 -11.62
N GLN A 9 2.75 -7.28 -10.62
CA GLN A 9 1.77 -8.34 -10.46
C GLN A 9 0.95 -8.04 -9.22
N ALA A 10 -0.35 -8.28 -9.31
CA ALA A 10 -1.28 -8.11 -8.21
C ALA A 10 -2.27 -9.27 -8.20
N ALA A 11 -2.63 -9.72 -7.00
CA ALA A 11 -3.68 -10.68 -6.76
C ALA A 11 -4.56 -10.20 -5.60
N VAL A 12 -5.85 -10.55 -5.65
CA VAL A 12 -6.81 -10.22 -4.61
C VAL A 12 -7.54 -11.50 -4.21
N HIS A 13 -7.57 -11.78 -2.92
CA HIS A 13 -8.43 -12.78 -2.33
C HIS A 13 -9.55 -12.08 -1.57
N VAL A 14 -10.80 -12.33 -1.97
CA VAL A 14 -12.00 -11.82 -1.29
C VAL A 14 -12.53 -12.91 -0.38
N ASP A 15 -12.71 -12.58 0.89
CA ASP A 15 -13.30 -13.44 1.90
C ASP A 15 -14.73 -12.99 2.21
N GLY A 16 -15.64 -13.28 1.26
CA GLY A 16 -16.98 -12.71 1.25
C GLY A 16 -17.59 -12.67 -0.14
N THR A 17 -18.42 -11.66 -0.40
CA THR A 17 -19.16 -11.45 -1.65
C THR A 17 -18.62 -10.22 -2.40
N LEU A 18 -18.20 -10.43 -3.65
CA LEU A 18 -17.70 -9.33 -4.45
C LEU A 18 -18.85 -8.44 -4.93
N ASN A 19 -18.80 -7.15 -4.57
CA ASN A 19 -19.77 -6.11 -4.99
C ASN A 19 -21.21 -6.32 -4.50
N ASP A 20 -21.41 -6.97 -3.35
CA ASP A 20 -22.70 -6.97 -2.65
C ASP A 20 -22.61 -5.98 -1.47
N ALA A 21 -23.61 -5.10 -1.36
CA ALA A 21 -23.69 -4.11 -0.28
C ALA A 21 -24.78 -4.48 0.74
N SER A 22 -25.43 -5.64 0.58
CA SER A 22 -26.49 -6.11 1.46
C SER A 22 -25.97 -6.90 2.66
N ASP A 23 -24.71 -7.34 2.63
CA ASP A 23 -24.02 -8.07 3.69
C ASP A 23 -22.71 -7.38 4.13
N VAL A 24 -22.04 -8.01 5.08
CA VAL A 24 -20.75 -7.55 5.61
C VAL A 24 -19.75 -8.71 5.50
N ASP A 25 -18.73 -8.50 4.70
CA ASP A 25 -17.67 -9.46 4.46
C ASP A 25 -16.69 -9.58 5.62
N ARG A 26 -15.97 -10.72 5.66
CA ARG A 26 -14.86 -10.91 6.60
C ARG A 26 -13.63 -10.07 6.20
N GLY A 27 -13.47 -9.81 4.91
CA GLY A 27 -12.48 -8.87 4.39
C GLY A 27 -11.90 -9.31 3.05
N TRP A 28 -10.76 -8.73 2.70
CA TRP A 28 -9.99 -9.08 1.52
C TRP A 28 -8.49 -8.97 1.81
N THR A 29 -7.70 -9.71 1.07
CA THR A 29 -6.23 -9.64 1.08
C THR A 29 -5.75 -9.28 -0.32
N VAL A 30 -4.83 -8.32 -0.40
CA VAL A 30 -4.13 -7.96 -1.64
C VAL A 30 -2.67 -8.38 -1.50
N GLU A 31 -2.17 -9.06 -2.52
CA GLU A 31 -0.74 -9.38 -2.67
C GLU A 31 -0.20 -8.63 -3.88
N LEU A 32 0.95 -7.97 -3.71
CA LEU A 32 1.62 -7.18 -4.74
C LEU A 32 3.06 -7.69 -4.89
N ALA A 33 3.49 -7.93 -6.13
CA ALA A 33 4.88 -8.21 -6.45
C ALA A 33 5.41 -7.09 -7.35
N PHE A 34 6.42 -6.37 -6.85
CA PHE A 34 7.05 -5.25 -7.54
C PHE A 34 8.38 -5.72 -8.18
N PRO A 35 8.46 -5.84 -9.52
CA PRO A 35 9.74 -6.12 -10.15
C PRO A 35 10.70 -4.96 -9.95
N TRP A 36 11.95 -5.27 -9.61
CA TRP A 36 12.98 -4.24 -9.40
C TRP A 36 13.17 -3.35 -10.62
N GLU A 37 13.12 -3.90 -11.84
CA GLU A 37 13.25 -3.11 -13.07
C GLU A 37 12.15 -2.04 -13.21
N GLY A 38 10.93 -2.34 -12.75
CA GLY A 38 9.81 -1.40 -12.77
C GLY A 38 10.01 -0.19 -11.84
N LEU A 39 10.91 -0.30 -10.85
CA LEU A 39 11.22 0.76 -9.89
C LEU A 39 12.38 1.66 -10.33
N ARG A 40 13.00 1.40 -11.49
CA ARG A 40 14.20 2.11 -11.97
C ARG A 40 14.05 3.63 -12.03
N THR A 41 12.89 4.10 -12.47
CA THR A 41 12.56 5.55 -12.54
C THR A 41 12.35 6.17 -11.17
N LEU A 42 11.93 5.39 -10.17
CA LEU A 42 11.67 5.81 -8.79
C LEU A 42 12.90 5.66 -7.87
N ALA A 43 13.86 4.83 -8.25
CA ALA A 43 15.04 4.55 -7.44
C ALA A 43 16.00 5.73 -7.33
N GLN A 44 15.91 6.75 -8.20
CA GLN A 44 16.78 7.95 -8.13
C GLN A 44 18.28 7.60 -8.06
N GLY A 45 18.71 6.58 -8.82
CA GLY A 45 20.09 6.10 -8.83
C GLY A 45 20.48 5.15 -7.69
N ARG A 46 19.55 4.84 -6.77
CA ARG A 46 19.75 3.80 -5.74
C ARG A 46 19.87 2.41 -6.38
N PRO A 47 20.55 1.46 -5.71
CA PRO A 47 20.64 0.07 -6.17
C PRO A 47 19.25 -0.58 -6.32
N LEU A 48 19.14 -1.44 -7.34
CA LEU A 48 18.00 -2.30 -7.61
C LEU A 48 18.53 -3.69 -7.97
N PRO A 49 18.29 -4.74 -7.17
CA PRO A 49 17.60 -4.70 -5.88
C PRO A 49 18.31 -3.83 -4.83
N PRO A 50 17.59 -3.32 -3.82
CA PRO A 50 18.18 -2.68 -2.65
C PRO A 50 19.24 -3.58 -2.03
N LYS A 51 20.32 -2.97 -1.53
CA LYS A 51 21.34 -3.68 -0.76
C LYS A 51 20.87 -3.90 0.67
N ASP A 52 21.50 -4.85 1.35
CA ASP A 52 21.36 -5.03 2.79
C ASP A 52 21.59 -3.70 3.53
N GLY A 53 20.64 -3.32 4.38
CA GLY A 53 20.66 -2.07 5.13
C GLY A 53 20.17 -0.83 4.38
N ASP A 54 19.84 -0.91 3.08
CA ASP A 54 19.27 0.23 2.36
C ASP A 54 17.95 0.66 3.00
N LEU A 55 17.78 1.97 3.16
CA LEU A 55 16.60 2.57 3.78
C LEU A 55 15.76 3.29 2.73
N TRP A 56 14.51 2.87 2.58
CA TRP A 56 13.55 3.52 1.69
C TRP A 56 12.41 4.12 2.48
N ARG A 57 11.76 5.12 1.89
CA ARG A 57 10.58 5.76 2.44
C ARG A 57 9.38 5.36 1.61
N MET A 58 8.39 4.74 2.25
CA MET A 58 7.19 4.22 1.58
C MET A 58 5.94 4.67 2.33
N ASP A 59 4.89 5.01 1.57
CA ASP A 59 3.55 5.19 2.14
C ASP A 59 2.79 3.86 2.08
N PHE A 60 2.08 3.57 3.17
CA PHE A 60 1.12 2.48 3.26
C PHE A 60 -0.16 3.06 3.83
N SER A 61 -1.11 3.33 2.94
CA SER A 61 -2.40 3.90 3.29
C SER A 61 -3.56 3.13 2.67
N ARG A 62 -4.70 3.13 3.35
CA ARG A 62 -5.96 2.53 2.91
C ARG A 62 -7.07 3.54 3.13
N PHE A 63 -7.88 3.75 2.11
CA PHE A 63 -9.11 4.53 2.22
C PHE A 63 -10.32 3.62 2.02
N GLU A 64 -11.40 3.89 2.74
CA GLU A 64 -12.64 3.13 2.67
C GLU A 64 -13.84 4.06 2.67
N ALA A 65 -14.70 3.87 1.67
CA ALA A 65 -15.98 4.56 1.55
C ALA A 65 -17.02 3.89 2.47
N LEU A 66 -16.99 4.26 3.76
CA LEU A 66 -17.89 3.68 4.75
C LEU A 66 -19.28 4.34 4.73
N PRO A 67 -20.38 3.56 4.74
CA PRO A 67 -21.71 4.09 5.00
C PRO A 67 -21.97 4.26 6.52
N ALA A 68 -22.57 5.39 6.91
CA ALA A 68 -23.08 5.65 8.25
C ALA A 68 -24.47 6.31 8.16
N ASN A 69 -25.48 5.73 8.82
CA ASN A 69 -26.86 6.23 8.81
C ASN A 69 -27.45 6.47 7.40
N GLY A 70 -27.19 5.55 6.47
CA GLY A 70 -27.70 5.63 5.09
C GLY A 70 -27.00 6.66 4.20
N ARG A 71 -25.85 7.20 4.63
CA ARG A 71 -25.04 8.15 3.84
C ARG A 71 -23.58 7.70 3.85
N LEU A 72 -22.86 7.93 2.76
CA LEU A 72 -21.41 7.73 2.76
C LEU A 72 -20.74 8.81 3.62
N ILE A 73 -19.73 8.40 4.39
CA ILE A 73 -18.84 9.32 5.09
C ILE A 73 -17.99 10.05 4.04
N ASP A 74 -18.02 11.38 4.09
CA ASP A 74 -17.26 12.27 3.20
C ASP A 74 -16.48 13.30 4.04
N PRO A 75 -15.14 13.32 3.95
CA PRO A 75 -14.32 12.48 3.09
C PRO A 75 -14.20 11.04 3.62
N SER A 76 -13.89 10.07 2.73
CA SER A 76 -13.78 8.65 3.09
C SER A 76 -12.80 8.41 4.23
N VAL A 77 -13.04 7.38 5.05
CA VAL A 77 -12.16 7.10 6.19
C VAL A 77 -10.81 6.59 5.67
N GLY A 78 -9.72 7.10 6.24
CA GLY A 78 -8.35 6.74 5.87
C GLY A 78 -7.57 6.20 7.06
N TRP A 79 -6.74 5.20 6.79
CA TRP A 79 -5.71 4.70 7.70
C TRP A 79 -4.37 4.80 7.01
N SER A 80 -3.34 5.14 7.76
CA SER A 80 -1.95 5.14 7.31
C SER A 80 -1.08 4.49 8.38
N PHE A 81 0.01 3.85 7.94
CA PHE A 81 0.94 3.20 8.85
C PHE A 81 1.57 4.20 9.84
N ASN A 82 1.85 5.41 9.37
CA ASN A 82 2.39 6.51 10.19
C ASN A 82 1.40 7.67 10.31
N LYS A 83 1.42 8.35 11.46
CA LYS A 83 0.64 9.56 11.67
C LYS A 83 1.23 10.75 10.90
N HIS A 84 0.42 11.38 10.04
CA HIS A 84 0.73 12.68 9.40
C HIS A 84 -0.26 13.81 9.77
N GLY A 85 -1.40 13.50 10.39
CA GLY A 85 -2.27 14.48 11.06
C GLY A 85 -3.13 15.37 10.14
N VAL A 86 -3.15 15.09 8.84
CA VAL A 86 -3.95 15.79 7.84
C VAL A 86 -4.58 14.80 6.87
N TYR A 87 -5.66 15.19 6.19
CA TYR A 87 -6.30 14.35 5.17
C TYR A 87 -5.57 14.46 3.81
N ASP A 88 -4.29 14.11 3.82
CA ASP A 88 -3.42 14.04 2.64
C ASP A 88 -2.30 13.03 2.91
N SER A 89 -2.18 12.01 2.04
CA SER A 89 -1.14 11.00 2.12
C SER A 89 0.15 11.40 1.39
N HIS A 90 0.15 12.48 0.59
CA HIS A 90 1.31 12.89 -0.20
C HIS A 90 2.30 13.75 0.60
N ILE A 91 2.72 13.23 1.76
CA ILE A 91 3.64 13.89 2.68
C ILE A 91 4.86 12.99 2.85
N PRO A 92 5.83 13.05 1.91
CA PRO A 92 7.00 12.18 1.94
C PRO A 92 7.73 12.20 3.27
N GLU A 93 7.73 13.33 3.99
CA GLU A 93 8.31 13.54 5.32
C GLU A 93 7.70 12.64 6.41
N CYS A 94 6.51 12.10 6.20
CA CYS A 94 5.85 11.18 7.12
C CYS A 94 5.92 9.71 6.69
N PHE A 95 6.48 9.42 5.50
CA PHE A 95 6.54 8.04 5.00
C PHE A 95 7.36 7.13 5.91
N THR A 96 6.90 5.87 6.00
CA THR A 96 7.53 4.82 6.80
C THR A 96 8.92 4.50 6.27
N HIS A 97 9.87 4.40 7.18
CA HIS A 97 11.21 3.94 6.88
C HIS A 97 11.21 2.40 6.80
N VAL A 98 11.44 1.88 5.61
CA VAL A 98 11.56 0.44 5.32
C VAL A 98 13.04 0.15 5.10
N GLN A 99 13.64 -0.61 6.02
CA GLN A 99 15.00 -1.08 5.89
C GLN A 99 15.00 -2.46 5.23
N PHE A 100 15.71 -2.59 4.11
CA PHE A 100 15.90 -3.88 3.45
C PHE A 100 16.94 -4.70 4.19
N SER A 101 16.70 -6.01 4.29
CA SER A 101 17.62 -6.97 4.89
C SER A 101 17.74 -8.20 4.01
N THR A 102 18.92 -8.82 4.05
CA THR A 102 19.20 -10.14 3.49
C THR A 102 18.93 -11.26 4.49
N ASP A 103 18.65 -10.92 5.74
CA ASP A 103 18.19 -11.89 6.74
C ASP A 103 16.82 -12.44 6.33
N GLU A 104 16.71 -13.77 6.29
CA GLU A 104 15.44 -14.42 6.02
C GLU A 104 14.47 -14.20 7.19
N VAL A 105 13.30 -13.61 6.89
CA VAL A 105 12.21 -13.54 7.85
C VAL A 105 11.70 -14.95 8.09
N GLN A 106 11.92 -15.46 9.30
CA GLN A 106 11.33 -16.72 9.73
C GLN A 106 9.82 -16.53 9.80
N VAL A 107 9.07 -17.18 8.91
CA VAL A 107 7.61 -17.17 8.98
C VAL A 107 7.20 -18.15 10.10
N PRO A 108 6.40 -17.72 11.08
CA PRO A 108 5.90 -18.59 12.13
C PRO A 108 5.00 -19.71 11.61
#